data_AF-A0A3D4UZE2-F1
#
_entry.id   AF-A0A3D4UZE2-F1
#
_cell.length_a   1.000
_cell.length_b   1.000
_cell.length_c   1.000
_cell.angle_alpha   90.00
_cell.angle_beta   90.00
_cell.angle_gamma   90.00
#
_symmetry.space_group_name_H-M   'P 1'
#
loop_
_entity.id
_entity.type
_entity.pdbx_description
1 polymer ?
#
loop_
_entity_poly.entity_id
_entity_poly.type
_entity_poly.pdbx_seq_one_letter_code
_entity_poly.pdbx_strand_id
1 'polypeptide(L)'
;MSDFVSVITPNTDLTVADFDGRGPGTSTNLSTGDIRRKYNFGSRVSELSIPQDPFFRFLSQAAKKPTDDPQFKYTEKRPSFNKRYAYVMGYVQNDGQDEFADSTIEAYNDGGTGTSVAVGDTLKLYMAGDYKYQGNVQNVYGNTSNKVDVGASGTTPKFFLPGQLIKIPTMTDGASATTSWGASYILARISSVDASSYEGSAKDSKYPTVVECKVVKAPDSSYVGFAGYYNNNFGPGGAAGDEVVADQSIASLLERSRTYVVGSAHAEGSGFPETWIDQPYQSNHGLTQIWKTSMAMTNTARATVLKFESSEWARVWREKLIEHKWDIETSLLFGSQYTDGDSIQYTQGAV
;
A
#
# COMPACT_ATOMS: atom_id res chain seq x y z
N MET A 1 30.83 42.91 -6.59
CA MET A 1 29.63 42.07 -6.37
C MET A 1 29.99 41.10 -5.26
N SER A 2 29.13 41.03 -4.26
CA SER A 2 29.35 40.57 -2.89
C SER A 2 29.74 39.10 -2.71
N ASP A 3 30.65 38.91 -1.75
CA ASP A 3 30.88 37.73 -0.90
C ASP A 3 29.60 37.30 -0.16
N PHE A 4 29.52 36.06 0.35
CA PHE A 4 28.94 35.65 1.65
C PHE A 4 28.81 34.12 1.78
N VAL A 5 29.82 33.52 2.41
CA VAL A 5 29.81 32.52 3.51
C VAL A 5 30.98 31.55 3.33
N SER A 6 32.13 31.99 3.86
CA SER A 6 33.29 31.17 4.20
C SER A 6 33.26 30.82 5.69
N VAL A 7 33.83 29.65 6.01
CA VAL A 7 33.96 29.07 7.35
C VAL A 7 34.94 29.89 8.19
N ILE A 8 34.52 30.33 9.40
CA ILE A 8 35.41 30.98 10.38
C ILE A 8 35.64 30.02 11.55
N THR A 9 36.87 29.55 11.72
CA THR A 9 37.36 28.91 12.95
C THR A 9 37.78 29.98 13.98
N PRO A 10 37.46 29.83 15.28
CA PRO A 10 37.77 30.83 16.29
C PRO A 10 39.26 30.84 16.68
N ASN A 11 39.75 32.06 16.93
CA ASN A 11 41.13 32.40 17.30
C ASN A 11 41.40 32.12 18.80
N THR A 12 42.61 31.68 19.15
CA THR A 12 42.96 31.11 20.48
C THR A 12 43.78 32.04 21.40
N ASP A 13 43.73 33.35 21.22
CA ASP A 13 44.47 34.29 22.08
C ASP A 13 43.52 35.30 22.75
N LEU A 14 43.57 35.38 24.09
CA LEU A 14 42.61 36.08 24.96
C LEU A 14 43.26 37.05 25.95
N THR A 15 44.48 37.55 25.70
CA THR A 15 45.07 38.57 26.58
C THR A 15 45.08 39.96 25.95
N VAL A 16 44.04 40.76 26.22
CA VAL A 16 44.10 42.23 26.09
C VAL A 16 43.52 42.86 27.35
N ALA A 17 44.32 43.72 27.99
CA ALA A 17 43.99 44.47 29.19
C ALA A 17 43.05 45.65 28.89
N ASP A 18 42.13 45.89 29.83
CA ASP A 18 41.08 46.91 29.82
C ASP A 18 41.65 48.34 29.76
N PHE A 19 41.15 49.16 28.85
CA PHE A 19 41.50 50.58 28.71
C PHE A 19 40.25 51.41 29.06
N ASP A 20 40.28 52.05 30.25
CA ASP A 20 39.81 53.42 30.52
C ASP A 20 39.02 53.68 31.83
N GLY A 21 39.30 52.96 32.93
CA GLY A 21 38.96 53.43 34.29
C GLY A 21 37.46 53.64 34.60
N ARG A 22 36.57 53.00 33.85
CA ARG A 22 35.12 52.91 34.08
C ARG A 22 34.71 51.45 33.86
N GLY A 23 34.17 50.79 34.90
CA GLY A 23 33.97 49.33 34.93
C GLY A 23 33.09 48.78 33.79
N PRO A 24 33.53 47.74 33.06
CA PRO A 24 32.81 47.24 31.88
C PRO A 24 31.61 46.34 32.23
N GLY A 25 30.45 46.97 32.37
CA GLY A 25 29.07 46.44 32.21
C GLY A 25 28.09 47.49 31.65
N THR A 26 28.62 48.66 31.30
CA THR A 26 27.92 49.90 30.94
C THR A 26 28.23 50.36 29.51
N SER A 27 28.64 49.44 28.62
CA SER A 27 28.88 49.75 27.20
C SER A 27 27.57 49.72 26.41
N THR A 28 27.33 50.77 25.63
CA THR A 28 26.08 51.08 24.92
C THR A 28 26.04 50.57 23.46
N ASN A 29 26.84 49.57 23.10
CA ASN A 29 26.79 48.93 21.78
C ASN A 29 26.55 47.41 21.91
N LEU A 30 25.36 46.96 21.49
CA LEU A 30 25.00 45.55 21.40
C LEU A 30 25.70 44.89 20.19
N SER A 31 26.58 43.94 20.45
CA SER A 31 26.99 42.93 19.46
C SER A 31 26.83 41.54 20.06
N THR A 32 25.57 41.12 20.20
CA THR A 32 25.21 39.71 20.41
C THR A 32 25.27 39.00 19.07
N GLY A 33 26.42 38.41 18.74
CA GLY A 33 26.61 37.55 17.57
C GLY A 33 25.72 36.29 17.62
N ASP A 34 25.46 35.75 16.44
CA ASP A 34 24.46 34.75 16.03
C ASP A 34 24.62 33.32 16.63
N ILE A 35 24.72 33.21 17.95
CA ILE A 35 24.74 31.92 18.67
C ILE A 35 23.80 32.03 19.87
N ARG A 36 22.49 31.92 19.61
CA ARG A 36 21.52 31.74 20.69
C ARG A 36 21.71 30.34 21.27
N ARG A 37 22.16 30.23 22.52
CA ARG A 37 22.10 28.97 23.29
C ARG A 37 20.66 28.46 23.29
N LYS A 38 20.42 27.32 22.67
CA LYS A 38 19.14 26.60 22.76
C LYS A 38 18.99 26.08 24.19
N TYR A 39 17.91 26.44 24.87
CA TYR A 39 17.59 25.92 26.19
C TYR A 39 17.12 24.46 26.06
N ASN A 40 17.80 23.52 26.73
CA ASN A 40 17.39 22.12 26.80
C ASN A 40 16.30 21.97 27.88
N PHE A 41 15.04 21.92 27.46
CA PHE A 41 13.89 21.68 28.35
C PHE A 41 13.56 20.19 28.52
N GLY A 42 14.34 19.27 27.92
CA GLY A 42 14.03 17.84 27.89
C GLY A 42 13.86 17.20 29.28
N SER A 43 14.58 17.69 30.30
CA SER A 43 14.45 17.20 31.68
C SER A 43 13.33 17.88 32.48
N ARG A 44 12.94 19.11 32.12
CA ARG A 44 11.94 19.91 32.86
C ARG A 44 10.50 19.59 32.48
N VAL A 45 10.28 18.89 31.37
CA VAL A 45 8.95 18.35 31.01
C VAL A 45 8.50 17.26 32.00
N SER A 46 9.44 16.59 32.68
CA SER A 46 9.15 15.54 33.67
C SER A 46 8.67 16.06 35.04
N GLU A 47 8.77 17.38 35.31
CA GLU A 47 8.31 17.99 36.56
C GLU A 47 6.81 18.33 36.55
N LEU A 48 6.14 18.26 35.38
CA LEU A 48 4.68 18.31 35.31
C LEU A 48 4.13 16.99 35.84
N SER A 49 3.13 17.04 36.73
CA SER A 49 2.43 15.89 37.30
C SER A 49 1.82 14.97 36.22
N ILE A 50 2.64 14.06 35.68
CA ILE A 50 2.23 12.97 34.78
C ILE A 50 1.00 12.19 35.32
N PRO A 51 0.81 11.96 36.64
CA PRO A 51 -0.37 11.24 37.13
C PRO A 51 -1.69 12.03 37.04
N GLN A 52 -1.69 13.36 36.87
CA GLN A 52 -2.93 14.14 36.79
C GLN A 52 -3.45 14.37 35.37
N ASP A 53 -2.63 14.11 34.35
CA ASP A 53 -2.96 14.51 32.98
C ASP A 53 -3.10 13.28 32.05
N PRO A 54 -4.33 12.92 31.65
CA PRO A 54 -4.58 11.73 30.82
C PRO A 54 -3.86 11.80 29.46
N PHE A 55 -3.52 13.00 28.98
CA PHE A 55 -2.76 13.20 27.75
C PHE A 55 -1.32 12.70 27.86
N PHE A 56 -0.60 13.05 28.94
CA PHE A 56 0.78 12.60 29.13
C PHE A 56 0.88 11.09 29.40
N ARG A 57 -0.15 10.47 30.01
CA ARG A 57 -0.24 9.01 30.12
C ARG A 57 -0.34 8.34 28.76
N PHE A 58 -1.21 8.83 27.88
CA PHE A 58 -1.34 8.31 26.52
C PHE A 58 -0.07 8.55 25.70
N LEU A 59 0.51 9.75 25.77
CA LEU A 59 1.75 10.09 25.06
C LEU A 59 2.93 9.24 25.51
N SER A 60 3.02 8.87 26.79
CA SER A 60 4.05 7.96 27.31
C SER A 60 3.90 6.53 26.78
N GLN A 61 2.66 6.05 26.59
CA GLN A 61 2.37 4.72 26.05
C GLN A 61 2.48 4.68 24.52
N ALA A 62 2.19 5.80 23.85
CA ALA A 62 2.32 5.99 22.41
C ALA A 62 3.68 6.62 22.01
N ALA A 63 4.65 6.66 22.93
CA ALA A 63 5.94 7.26 22.69
C ALA A 63 6.67 6.53 21.55
N LYS A 64 6.89 7.24 20.45
CA LYS A 64 7.58 6.71 19.28
C LYS A 64 9.05 6.47 19.64
N LYS A 65 9.56 5.27 19.33
CA LYS A 65 10.99 4.99 19.46
C LYS A 65 11.75 5.76 18.36
N PRO A 66 12.85 6.46 18.70
CA PRO A 66 13.64 7.15 17.69
C PRO A 66 14.19 6.12 16.69
N THR A 67 14.05 6.44 15.41
CA THR A 67 14.60 5.69 14.28
C THR A 67 15.37 6.71 13.44
N ASP A 68 16.55 6.35 12.94
CA ASP A 68 17.46 7.27 12.22
C ASP A 68 16.98 7.69 10.82
N ASP A 69 15.69 7.49 10.49
CA ASP A 69 15.12 7.89 9.20
C ASP A 69 14.73 9.38 9.23
N PRO A 70 15.26 10.24 8.33
CA PRO A 70 14.90 11.65 8.27
C PRO A 70 13.44 11.91 7.87
N GLN A 71 12.69 10.88 7.48
CA GLN A 71 11.27 10.97 7.16
C GLN A 71 10.44 10.04 8.05
N PHE A 72 9.30 10.53 8.54
CA PHE A 72 8.36 9.70 9.28
C PHE A 72 7.66 8.74 8.32
N LYS A 73 8.16 7.51 8.20
CA LYS A 73 7.51 6.45 7.41
C LYS A 73 6.63 5.60 8.32
N TYR A 74 5.39 5.36 7.91
CA TYR A 74 4.56 4.31 8.50
C TYR A 74 4.44 3.19 7.46
N THR A 75 4.85 2.00 7.86
CA THR A 75 4.66 0.79 7.07
C THR A 75 3.28 0.24 7.40
N GLU A 76 2.31 0.41 6.50
CA GLU A 76 1.07 -0.34 6.60
C GLU A 76 1.35 -1.76 6.08
N LYS A 77 1.05 -2.77 6.89
CA LYS A 77 1.16 -4.18 6.49
C LYS A 77 -0.19 -4.64 5.93
N ARG A 78 -0.26 -4.83 4.61
CA ARG A 78 -1.40 -5.44 3.92
C ARG A 78 -1.05 -6.88 3.52
N PRO A 79 -1.33 -7.89 4.37
CA PRO A 79 -1.07 -9.28 3.99
C PRO A 79 -1.94 -9.69 2.80
N SER A 80 -1.32 -10.23 1.76
CA SER A 80 -1.98 -10.72 0.52
C SER A 80 -1.79 -12.24 0.32
N PHE A 81 -1.10 -12.92 1.25
CA PHE A 81 -0.78 -14.35 1.17
C PHE A 81 -1.99 -15.28 0.99
N ASN A 82 -3.18 -14.85 1.40
CA ASN A 82 -4.43 -15.60 1.34
C ASN A 82 -5.22 -15.44 0.02
N LYS A 83 -4.79 -14.58 -0.91
CA LYS A 83 -5.54 -14.30 -2.15
C LYS A 83 -4.95 -14.90 -3.42
N ARG A 84 -4.02 -15.85 -3.34
CA ARG A 84 -3.32 -16.43 -4.50
C ARG A 84 -4.21 -17.36 -5.32
N TYR A 85 -5.19 -16.79 -6.00
CA TYR A 85 -6.09 -17.48 -6.90
C TYR A 85 -6.36 -16.65 -8.15
N ALA A 86 -6.79 -17.32 -9.21
CA ALA A 86 -7.21 -16.71 -10.46
C ALA A 86 -8.34 -17.54 -11.08
N TYR A 87 -8.97 -17.00 -12.11
CA TYR A 87 -10.00 -17.66 -12.90
C TYR A 87 -9.46 -17.89 -14.31
N VAL A 88 -9.85 -19.01 -14.93
CA VAL A 88 -9.57 -19.26 -16.35
C VAL A 88 -10.58 -18.46 -17.16
N MET A 89 -10.10 -17.53 -17.99
CA MET A 89 -10.96 -16.68 -18.83
C MET A 89 -10.95 -17.07 -20.31
N GLY A 90 -9.99 -17.89 -20.72
CA GLY A 90 -9.74 -18.24 -22.10
C GLY A 90 -8.60 -19.24 -22.23
N TYR A 91 -8.43 -19.77 -23.42
CA TYR A 91 -7.31 -20.64 -23.75
C TYR A 91 -6.87 -20.43 -25.21
N VAL A 92 -5.70 -20.96 -25.55
CA VAL A 92 -5.19 -20.96 -26.94
C VAL A 92 -5.38 -22.36 -27.52
N GLN A 93 -6.03 -22.42 -28.66
CA GLN A 93 -6.31 -23.64 -29.43
C GLN A 93 -5.04 -24.16 -30.11
N ASN A 94 -5.07 -25.40 -30.61
CA ASN A 94 -3.92 -26.03 -31.26
C ASN A 94 -3.46 -25.29 -32.53
N ASP A 95 -4.37 -24.60 -33.22
CA ASP A 95 -4.04 -23.77 -34.38
C ASP A 95 -3.47 -22.39 -34.03
N GLY A 96 -3.30 -22.11 -32.73
CA GLY A 96 -2.79 -20.86 -32.19
C GLY A 96 -3.81 -19.73 -32.13
N GLN A 97 -5.09 -19.99 -32.39
CA GLN A 97 -6.16 -19.02 -32.16
C GLN A 97 -6.55 -18.96 -30.69
N ASP A 98 -7.03 -17.80 -30.28
CA ASP A 98 -7.49 -17.58 -28.91
C ASP A 98 -9.00 -17.83 -28.81
N GLU A 99 -9.41 -18.55 -27.78
CA GLU A 99 -10.81 -18.89 -27.50
C GLU A 99 -11.24 -18.34 -26.13
N PHE A 100 -12.36 -17.63 -26.12
CA PHE A 100 -12.96 -16.95 -24.96
C PHE A 100 -14.47 -17.21 -24.82
N ALA A 101 -15.08 -17.83 -25.83
CA ALA A 101 -16.50 -18.08 -25.97
C ALA A 101 -16.83 -19.59 -26.09
N ASP A 102 -15.89 -20.45 -25.72
CA ASP A 102 -16.10 -21.88 -25.50
C ASP A 102 -15.48 -22.28 -24.15
N SER A 103 -16.16 -23.17 -23.43
CA SER A 103 -15.67 -23.69 -22.15
C SER A 103 -14.91 -25.01 -22.30
N THR A 104 -15.03 -25.67 -23.45
CA THR A 104 -14.43 -26.99 -23.73
C THR A 104 -12.92 -26.94 -23.60
N ILE A 105 -12.34 -27.88 -22.86
CA ILE A 105 -10.89 -27.94 -22.71
C ILE A 105 -10.27 -28.46 -24.00
N GLU A 106 -9.25 -27.78 -24.51
CA GLU A 106 -8.48 -28.19 -25.70
C GLU A 106 -6.98 -28.21 -25.40
N ALA A 107 -6.31 -29.28 -25.81
CA ALA A 107 -4.87 -29.42 -25.74
C ALA A 107 -4.17 -28.67 -26.89
N TYR A 108 -3.28 -27.74 -26.53
CA TYR A 108 -2.53 -26.90 -27.46
C TYR A 108 -1.54 -27.67 -28.34
N ASN A 109 -1.05 -28.82 -27.88
CA ASN A 109 -0.01 -29.58 -28.59
C ASN A 109 -0.55 -30.52 -29.67
N ASP A 110 -1.80 -30.96 -29.57
CA ASP A 110 -2.36 -31.99 -30.46
C ASP A 110 -3.83 -31.77 -30.85
N GLY A 111 -4.49 -30.75 -30.31
CA GLY A 111 -5.91 -30.46 -30.57
C GLY A 111 -6.87 -31.46 -29.91
N GLY A 112 -6.41 -32.26 -28.95
CA GLY A 112 -7.28 -33.13 -28.16
C GLY A 112 -8.31 -32.31 -27.40
N THR A 113 -9.60 -32.55 -27.64
CA THR A 113 -10.70 -31.84 -26.99
C THR A 113 -11.43 -32.68 -25.96
N GLY A 114 -11.90 -32.00 -24.92
CA GLY A 114 -12.73 -32.54 -23.86
C GLY A 114 -12.16 -33.82 -23.23
N THR A 115 -12.84 -34.96 -23.44
CA THR A 115 -12.43 -36.26 -22.91
C THR A 115 -11.11 -36.79 -23.47
N SER A 116 -10.63 -36.22 -24.57
CA SER A 116 -9.38 -36.62 -25.22
C SER A 116 -8.15 -36.00 -24.54
N VAL A 117 -8.35 -34.97 -23.71
CA VAL A 117 -7.28 -34.32 -22.94
C VAL A 117 -6.75 -35.30 -21.89
N ALA A 118 -5.48 -35.63 -22.01
CA ALA A 118 -4.80 -36.65 -21.22
C ALA A 118 -3.61 -36.08 -20.44
N VAL A 119 -3.00 -36.94 -19.62
CA VAL A 119 -1.76 -36.60 -18.90
C VAL A 119 -0.62 -36.43 -19.90
N GLY A 120 0.10 -35.31 -19.81
CA GLY A 120 1.21 -34.96 -20.70
C GLY A 120 0.88 -33.84 -21.67
N ASP A 121 -0.41 -33.60 -21.93
CA ASP A 121 -0.86 -32.54 -22.84
C ASP A 121 -0.52 -31.15 -22.32
N THR A 122 -0.36 -30.22 -23.25
CA THR A 122 -0.01 -28.83 -22.98
C THR A 122 -1.25 -27.97 -23.13
N LEU A 123 -1.56 -27.17 -22.12
CA LEU A 123 -2.63 -26.18 -22.14
C LEU A 123 -2.01 -24.79 -22.07
N LYS A 124 -2.51 -23.86 -22.88
CA LYS A 124 -2.18 -22.44 -22.80
C LYS A 124 -3.41 -21.69 -22.36
N LEU A 125 -3.36 -21.11 -21.16
CA LEU A 125 -4.53 -20.56 -20.48
C LEU A 125 -4.35 -19.07 -20.21
N TYR A 126 -5.42 -18.31 -20.42
CA TYR A 126 -5.54 -16.93 -19.96
C TYR A 126 -6.11 -16.92 -18.55
N MET A 127 -5.31 -16.43 -17.58
CA MET A 127 -5.67 -16.37 -16.17
C MET A 127 -5.93 -14.94 -15.72
N ALA A 128 -7.09 -14.67 -15.11
CA ALA A 128 -7.48 -13.35 -14.63
C ALA A 128 -7.75 -13.33 -13.12
N GLY A 129 -7.42 -12.23 -12.43
CA GLY A 129 -7.63 -12.05 -10.99
C GLY A 129 -8.79 -11.10 -10.69
N ASP A 130 -9.31 -11.12 -9.46
CA ASP A 130 -10.34 -10.20 -8.97
C ASP A 130 -9.82 -9.18 -7.94
N TYR A 131 -8.50 -9.09 -7.78
CA TYR A 131 -7.85 -8.21 -6.83
C TYR A 131 -6.61 -7.56 -7.44
N LYS A 132 -6.27 -6.35 -6.98
CA LYS A 132 -5.11 -5.63 -7.50
C LYS A 132 -3.80 -6.22 -6.97
N TYR A 133 -2.80 -6.32 -7.84
CA TYR A 133 -1.46 -6.81 -7.45
C TYR A 133 -0.69 -5.83 -6.56
N GLN A 134 -1.03 -4.53 -6.57
CA GLN A 134 -0.39 -3.49 -5.76
C GLN A 134 -0.94 -3.39 -4.33
N GLY A 135 -1.93 -4.23 -3.97
CA GLY A 135 -2.57 -4.18 -2.66
C GLY A 135 -4.08 -4.33 -2.77
N ASN A 136 -4.66 -4.94 -1.74
CA ASN A 136 -6.08 -5.26 -1.71
C ASN A 136 -6.95 -3.99 -1.79
N VAL A 137 -7.70 -3.83 -2.87
CA VAL A 137 -8.94 -3.05 -2.87
C VAL A 137 -10.01 -3.99 -2.34
N GLN A 138 -10.50 -3.69 -1.15
CA GLN A 138 -11.37 -4.58 -0.40
C GLN A 138 -12.65 -4.85 -1.20
N ASN A 139 -12.85 -6.10 -1.64
CA ASN A 139 -14.17 -6.57 -2.05
C ASN A 139 -15.00 -6.70 -0.77
N VAL A 140 -15.94 -5.77 -0.58
CA VAL A 140 -16.91 -5.81 0.52
C VAL A 140 -18.18 -6.38 -0.06
N TYR A 141 -18.61 -7.54 0.44
CA TYR A 141 -19.83 -8.19 -0.02
C TYR A 141 -21.02 -7.22 0.07
N GLY A 142 -21.74 -7.05 -1.04
CA GLY A 142 -22.87 -6.11 -1.15
C GLY A 142 -22.47 -4.66 -1.41
N ASN A 143 -21.20 -4.36 -1.70
CA ASN A 143 -20.78 -3.05 -2.16
C ASN A 143 -21.18 -2.85 -3.63
N THR A 144 -22.29 -2.17 -3.88
CA THR A 144 -22.79 -1.86 -5.22
C THR A 144 -22.10 -0.67 -5.88
N SER A 145 -21.27 0.09 -5.15
CA SER A 145 -20.63 1.31 -5.66
C SER A 145 -19.27 1.06 -6.31
N ASN A 146 -18.58 -0.01 -5.94
CA ASN A 146 -17.29 -0.40 -6.52
C ASN A 146 -17.40 -1.78 -7.16
N LYS A 147 -17.78 -1.81 -8.44
CA LYS A 147 -17.77 -3.02 -9.26
C LYS A 147 -16.37 -3.65 -9.22
N VAL A 148 -16.30 -4.93 -8.84
CA VAL A 148 -15.07 -5.73 -8.92
C VAL A 148 -15.27 -6.74 -10.03
N ASP A 149 -14.75 -6.41 -11.21
CA ASP A 149 -14.74 -7.31 -12.36
C ASP A 149 -13.48 -8.18 -12.32
N VAL A 150 -13.65 -9.47 -12.64
CA VAL A 150 -12.50 -10.34 -12.87
C VAL A 150 -11.75 -9.86 -14.12
N GLY A 151 -10.43 -9.66 -13.99
CA GLY A 151 -9.57 -9.21 -15.07
C GLY A 151 -9.62 -7.70 -15.34
N ALA A 152 -10.12 -6.89 -14.39
CA ALA A 152 -10.05 -5.44 -14.45
C ALA A 152 -8.59 -4.92 -14.50
N SER A 153 -8.40 -3.65 -14.91
CA SER A 153 -7.08 -3.04 -14.96
C SER A 153 -6.36 -3.10 -13.60
N GLY A 154 -5.12 -3.57 -13.61
CA GLY A 154 -4.30 -3.75 -12.42
C GLY A 154 -4.57 -5.03 -11.62
N THR A 155 -5.41 -5.96 -12.12
CA THR A 155 -5.72 -7.26 -11.47
C THR A 155 -4.95 -8.45 -12.06
N THR A 156 -3.97 -8.18 -12.92
CA THR A 156 -3.14 -9.21 -13.57
C THR A 156 -2.44 -10.11 -12.53
N PRO A 157 -2.68 -11.44 -12.54
CA PRO A 157 -2.09 -12.37 -11.58
C PRO A 157 -0.56 -12.51 -11.71
N LYS A 158 0.21 -11.90 -10.80
CA LYS A 158 1.68 -11.97 -10.83
C LYS A 158 2.31 -13.15 -10.10
N PHE A 159 1.52 -13.92 -9.38
CA PHE A 159 2.04 -14.97 -8.49
C PHE A 159 2.35 -16.29 -9.21
N PHE A 160 1.91 -16.46 -10.46
CA PHE A 160 2.24 -17.63 -11.27
C PHE A 160 3.71 -17.60 -11.68
N LEU A 161 4.41 -18.69 -11.40
CA LEU A 161 5.81 -18.85 -11.76
C LEU A 161 6.05 -20.22 -12.40
N PRO A 162 7.01 -20.34 -13.33
CA PRO A 162 7.42 -21.63 -13.88
C PRO A 162 7.79 -22.63 -12.78
N GLY A 163 7.40 -23.90 -12.95
CA GLY A 163 7.67 -24.94 -11.96
C GLY A 163 6.71 -24.99 -10.77
N GLN A 164 5.61 -24.23 -10.79
CA GLN A 164 4.50 -24.40 -9.84
C GLN A 164 3.51 -25.48 -10.31
N LEU A 165 2.80 -26.09 -9.36
CA LEU A 165 1.63 -26.93 -9.63
C LEU A 165 0.35 -26.13 -9.39
N ILE A 166 -0.54 -26.13 -10.37
CA ILE A 166 -1.84 -25.46 -10.30
C ILE A 166 -2.98 -26.48 -10.34
N LYS A 167 -4.02 -26.20 -9.55
CA LYS A 167 -5.29 -26.93 -9.57
C LYS A 167 -6.33 -26.05 -10.25
N ILE A 168 -6.80 -26.49 -11.42
CA ILE A 168 -7.81 -25.81 -12.23
C ILE A 168 -9.13 -26.55 -12.05
N PRO A 169 -10.17 -25.94 -11.47
CA PRO A 169 -11.48 -26.59 -11.36
C PRO A 169 -12.12 -26.77 -12.74
N THR A 170 -12.83 -27.87 -12.92
CA THR A 170 -13.57 -28.17 -14.15
C THR A 170 -15.05 -28.41 -13.88
N MET A 171 -15.85 -28.33 -14.94
CA MET A 171 -17.29 -28.47 -14.96
C MET A 171 -17.73 -29.26 -16.19
N THR A 172 -19.00 -29.65 -16.25
CA THR A 172 -19.58 -30.16 -17.50
C THR A 172 -19.57 -29.05 -18.54
N ASP A 173 -19.14 -29.36 -19.75
CA ASP A 173 -19.06 -28.40 -20.84
C ASP A 173 -20.41 -27.72 -21.11
N GLY A 174 -20.36 -26.39 -21.36
CA GLY A 174 -21.54 -25.55 -21.58
C GLY A 174 -22.49 -25.42 -20.39
N ALA A 175 -22.15 -25.95 -19.21
CA ALA A 175 -23.08 -25.96 -18.10
C ALA A 175 -23.35 -24.56 -17.53
N SER A 176 -24.64 -24.32 -17.23
CA SER A 176 -25.15 -23.14 -16.51
C SER A 176 -25.56 -23.46 -15.06
N ALA A 177 -25.19 -24.64 -14.56
CA ALA A 177 -25.59 -25.12 -13.25
C ALA A 177 -24.43 -25.06 -12.25
N THR A 178 -24.62 -24.29 -11.16
CA THR A 178 -23.63 -24.15 -10.08
C THR A 178 -23.19 -25.49 -9.50
N THR A 179 -24.06 -26.51 -9.49
CA THR A 179 -23.73 -27.85 -9.00
C THR A 179 -22.65 -28.57 -9.82
N SER A 180 -22.48 -28.19 -11.09
CA SER A 180 -21.45 -28.72 -12.00
C SER A 180 -20.08 -28.08 -11.79
N TRP A 181 -20.05 -26.81 -11.37
CA TRP A 181 -18.80 -26.06 -11.21
C TRP A 181 -17.92 -26.65 -10.11
N GLY A 182 -16.64 -26.83 -10.40
CA GLY A 182 -15.66 -27.35 -9.45
C GLY A 182 -15.95 -28.78 -8.97
N ALA A 183 -16.79 -29.54 -9.69
CA ALA A 183 -17.08 -30.93 -9.37
C ALA A 183 -15.89 -31.86 -9.67
N SER A 184 -15.01 -31.45 -10.59
CA SER A 184 -13.75 -32.12 -10.92
C SER A 184 -12.64 -31.06 -11.05
N TYR A 185 -11.40 -31.49 -11.31
CA TYR A 185 -10.26 -30.60 -11.49
C TYR A 185 -9.18 -31.23 -12.37
N ILE A 186 -8.42 -30.35 -13.04
CA ILE A 186 -7.13 -30.63 -13.64
C ILE A 186 -6.03 -30.27 -12.65
N LEU A 187 -4.98 -31.10 -12.59
CA LEU A 187 -3.69 -30.65 -12.06
C LEU A 187 -2.75 -30.44 -13.23
N ALA A 188 -2.12 -29.28 -13.28
CA ALA A 188 -1.14 -28.95 -14.31
C ALA A 188 0.13 -28.39 -13.68
N ARG A 189 1.29 -28.69 -14.30
CA ARG A 189 2.58 -28.08 -13.98
C ARG A 189 2.82 -26.91 -14.91
N ILE A 190 3.22 -25.76 -14.39
CA ILE A 190 3.51 -24.58 -15.21
C ILE A 190 4.87 -24.76 -15.90
N SER A 191 4.90 -24.67 -17.24
CA SER A 191 6.13 -24.68 -18.03
C SER A 191 6.66 -23.26 -18.27
N SER A 192 5.79 -22.32 -18.59
CA SER A 192 6.14 -20.91 -18.82
C SER A 192 4.99 -19.99 -18.42
N VAL A 193 5.33 -18.73 -18.13
CA VAL A 193 4.37 -17.69 -17.75
C VAL A 193 4.72 -16.41 -18.49
N ASP A 194 3.70 -15.79 -19.09
CA ASP A 194 3.74 -14.42 -19.56
C ASP A 194 2.81 -13.57 -18.71
N ALA A 195 3.40 -12.90 -17.72
CA ALA A 195 2.69 -12.02 -16.82
C ALA A 195 2.65 -10.55 -17.30
N SER A 196 3.41 -10.18 -18.33
CA SER A 196 3.70 -8.77 -18.65
C SER A 196 3.08 -8.26 -19.94
N SER A 197 2.88 -9.10 -20.95
CA SER A 197 2.43 -8.64 -22.27
C SER A 197 1.08 -7.93 -22.26
N TYR A 198 0.23 -8.26 -21.28
CA TYR A 198 -1.13 -7.73 -21.15
C TYR A 198 -1.31 -6.79 -19.97
N GLU A 199 -0.23 -6.24 -19.38
CA GLU A 199 -0.34 -5.24 -18.31
C GLU A 199 -0.85 -3.89 -18.80
N GLY A 200 -0.39 -3.46 -19.99
CA GLY A 200 -0.74 -2.18 -20.58
C GLY A 200 -1.75 -2.26 -21.73
N SER A 201 -2.07 -3.47 -22.19
CA SER A 201 -3.00 -3.70 -23.30
C SER A 201 -3.91 -4.87 -22.96
N ALA A 202 -5.22 -4.59 -22.90
CA ALA A 202 -6.20 -5.62 -22.59
C ALA A 202 -6.30 -6.67 -23.71
N LYS A 203 -6.50 -7.93 -23.32
CA LYS A 203 -6.90 -9.05 -24.17
C LYS A 203 -8.34 -9.42 -23.83
N ASP A 204 -9.21 -9.46 -24.83
CA ASP A 204 -10.66 -9.63 -24.64
C ASP A 204 -11.24 -8.69 -23.56
N SER A 205 -10.83 -7.41 -23.61
CA SER A 205 -11.19 -6.40 -22.60
C SER A 205 -10.74 -6.69 -21.16
N LYS A 206 -9.83 -7.64 -20.94
CA LYS A 206 -9.26 -8.02 -19.64
C LYS A 206 -7.73 -7.96 -19.61
N TYR A 207 -7.15 -8.02 -18.41
CA TYR A 207 -5.70 -7.96 -18.21
C TYR A 207 -5.13 -9.28 -17.67
N PRO A 208 -5.12 -10.37 -18.47
CA PRO A 208 -4.72 -11.70 -18.03
C PRO A 208 -3.22 -11.89 -17.91
N THR A 209 -2.85 -12.99 -17.25
CA THR A 209 -1.53 -13.64 -17.34
C THR A 209 -1.69 -14.92 -18.15
N VAL A 210 -0.81 -15.13 -19.13
CA VAL A 210 -0.83 -16.35 -19.94
C VAL A 210 0.04 -17.39 -19.26
N VAL A 211 -0.51 -18.56 -19.02
CA VAL A 211 0.17 -19.68 -18.37
C VAL A 211 0.19 -20.83 -19.36
N GLU A 212 1.39 -21.25 -19.76
CA GLU A 212 1.57 -22.53 -20.43
C GLU A 212 1.81 -23.59 -19.36
N CYS A 213 1.03 -24.67 -19.40
CA CYS A 213 1.12 -25.72 -18.41
C CYS A 213 0.96 -27.10 -19.05
N LYS A 214 1.53 -28.12 -18.40
CA LYS A 214 1.38 -29.52 -18.79
C LYS A 214 0.48 -30.26 -17.83
N VAL A 215 -0.49 -31.01 -18.34
CA VAL A 215 -1.45 -31.78 -17.57
C VAL A 215 -0.73 -32.92 -16.83
N VAL A 216 -0.90 -32.96 -15.52
CA VAL A 216 -0.41 -34.00 -14.60
C VAL A 216 -1.57 -34.93 -14.20
N LYS A 217 -2.77 -34.38 -14.08
CA LYS A 217 -4.02 -35.13 -13.90
C LYS A 217 -5.09 -34.54 -14.81
N ALA A 218 -5.63 -35.38 -15.68
CA ALA A 218 -6.80 -35.08 -16.52
C ALA A 218 -8.09 -35.00 -15.67
N PRO A 219 -9.11 -34.25 -16.13
CA PRO A 219 -10.38 -34.19 -15.45
C PRO A 219 -11.18 -35.50 -15.65
N ASP A 220 -12.22 -35.69 -14.86
CA ASP A 220 -13.16 -36.79 -15.08
C ASP A 220 -13.94 -36.57 -16.38
N SER A 221 -14.31 -37.66 -17.06
CA SER A 221 -14.88 -37.64 -18.42
C SER A 221 -16.21 -36.88 -18.57
N SER A 222 -16.90 -36.58 -17.46
CA SER A 222 -18.14 -35.80 -17.44
C SER A 222 -17.94 -34.30 -17.19
N TYR A 223 -16.70 -33.89 -16.86
CA TYR A 223 -16.37 -32.53 -16.41
C TYR A 223 -15.21 -31.95 -17.23
N VAL A 224 -15.46 -31.80 -18.52
CA VAL A 224 -14.46 -31.48 -19.55
C VAL A 224 -14.46 -30.02 -20.00
N GLY A 225 -15.12 -29.13 -19.25
CA GLY A 225 -15.08 -27.68 -19.46
C GLY A 225 -14.41 -26.94 -18.29
N PHE A 226 -13.88 -25.74 -18.52
CA PHE A 226 -13.29 -24.91 -17.48
C PHE A 226 -14.36 -24.34 -16.52
N ALA A 227 -14.14 -24.48 -15.21
CA ALA A 227 -15.04 -23.88 -14.24
C ALA A 227 -14.75 -22.37 -14.12
N GLY A 228 -15.80 -21.55 -14.26
CA GLY A 228 -15.69 -20.09 -14.43
C GLY A 228 -16.45 -19.57 -15.65
N TYR A 229 -16.87 -20.50 -16.53
CA TYR A 229 -17.77 -20.22 -17.65
C TYR A 229 -19.22 -20.51 -17.28
N TYR A 230 -20.12 -19.79 -17.93
CA TYR A 230 -21.56 -19.98 -17.88
C TYR A 230 -22.09 -19.99 -19.32
N ASN A 231 -22.64 -21.13 -19.76
CA ASN A 231 -23.14 -21.29 -21.14
C ASN A 231 -22.12 -20.85 -22.21
N ASN A 232 -20.88 -21.35 -22.08
CA ASN A 232 -19.74 -21.03 -22.95
C ASN A 232 -19.26 -19.58 -22.95
N ASN A 233 -19.80 -18.70 -22.11
CA ASN A 233 -19.23 -17.37 -21.88
C ASN A 233 -18.46 -17.34 -20.56
N PHE A 234 -17.31 -16.68 -20.53
CA PHE A 234 -16.66 -16.36 -19.25
C PHE A 234 -17.66 -15.60 -18.35
N GLY A 235 -17.90 -16.10 -17.15
CA GLY A 235 -19.02 -15.66 -16.32
C GLY A 235 -18.93 -16.09 -14.86
N PRO A 236 -17.85 -15.73 -14.12
CA PRO A 236 -17.69 -16.09 -12.71
C PRO A 236 -18.78 -15.51 -11.80
N GLY A 237 -19.53 -14.50 -12.27
CA GLY A 237 -20.69 -13.89 -11.61
C GLY A 237 -21.94 -14.78 -11.54
N GLY A 238 -21.97 -15.92 -12.25
CA GLY A 238 -23.11 -16.84 -12.21
C GLY A 238 -24.17 -16.60 -13.29
N ALA A 239 -23.85 -15.78 -14.29
CA ALA A 239 -24.62 -15.62 -15.53
C ALA A 239 -23.67 -15.46 -16.73
N ALA A 240 -24.19 -15.67 -17.95
CA ALA A 240 -23.39 -15.56 -19.17
C ALA A 240 -22.83 -14.14 -19.34
N GLY A 241 -21.51 -14.01 -19.40
CA GLY A 241 -20.83 -12.70 -19.53
C GLY A 241 -20.84 -11.86 -18.25
N ASP A 242 -21.31 -12.41 -17.12
CA ASP A 242 -21.27 -11.71 -15.84
C ASP A 242 -19.94 -11.93 -15.13
N GLU A 243 -19.13 -10.88 -15.10
CA GLU A 243 -17.78 -10.88 -14.56
C GLU A 243 -17.72 -10.25 -13.17
N VAL A 244 -18.86 -9.77 -12.66
CA VAL A 244 -18.97 -9.11 -11.37
C VAL A 244 -18.91 -10.15 -10.27
N VAL A 245 -17.99 -9.95 -9.33
CA VAL A 245 -17.83 -10.87 -8.18
C VAL A 245 -18.01 -10.18 -6.84
N ALA A 246 -18.43 -8.91 -6.84
CA ALA A 246 -18.64 -8.13 -5.61
C ALA A 246 -19.93 -8.50 -4.85
N ASP A 247 -20.92 -9.01 -5.58
CA ASP A 247 -22.24 -9.44 -5.11
C ASP A 247 -22.37 -10.95 -4.93
N GLN A 248 -21.36 -11.71 -5.35
CA GLN A 248 -21.39 -13.16 -5.32
C GLN A 248 -20.91 -13.77 -4.00
N SER A 249 -21.51 -14.90 -3.64
CA SER A 249 -21.08 -15.70 -2.48
C SER A 249 -19.75 -16.37 -2.78
N ILE A 250 -18.74 -16.10 -1.94
CA ILE A 250 -17.44 -16.75 -2.02
C ILE A 250 -17.59 -18.27 -1.88
N ALA A 251 -18.27 -18.72 -0.83
CA ALA A 251 -18.34 -20.15 -0.50
C ALA A 251 -19.23 -20.95 -1.48
N SER A 252 -20.29 -20.34 -1.99
CA SER A 252 -21.29 -21.06 -2.79
C SER A 252 -20.98 -21.06 -4.28
N LEU A 253 -20.34 -20.00 -4.78
CA LEU A 253 -20.12 -19.78 -6.21
C LEU A 253 -18.63 -19.67 -6.54
N LEU A 254 -17.96 -18.61 -6.06
CA LEU A 254 -16.62 -18.23 -6.52
C LEU A 254 -15.56 -19.28 -6.20
N GLU A 255 -15.65 -19.95 -5.04
CA GLU A 255 -14.67 -20.97 -4.65
C GLU A 255 -14.60 -22.14 -5.65
N ARG A 256 -15.69 -22.37 -6.38
CA ARG A 256 -15.82 -23.48 -7.33
C ARG A 256 -15.16 -23.19 -8.69
N SER A 257 -14.89 -21.92 -9.00
CA SER A 257 -14.24 -21.47 -10.24
C SER A 257 -12.80 -20.98 -10.02
N ARG A 258 -12.32 -20.92 -8.77
CA ARG A 258 -10.96 -20.48 -8.44
C ARG A 258 -9.90 -21.54 -8.69
N THR A 259 -8.87 -21.13 -9.41
CA THR A 259 -7.63 -21.88 -9.63
C THR A 259 -6.60 -21.48 -8.57
N TYR A 260 -5.95 -22.47 -7.96
CA TYR A 260 -4.96 -22.25 -6.90
C TYR A 260 -3.61 -22.88 -7.25
N VAL A 261 -2.53 -22.27 -6.77
CA VAL A 261 -1.22 -22.92 -6.71
C VAL A 261 -1.22 -23.90 -5.53
N VAL A 262 -1.08 -25.19 -5.80
CA VAL A 262 -1.20 -26.27 -4.79
C VAL A 262 0.14 -26.88 -4.39
N GLY A 263 1.23 -26.51 -5.06
CA GLY A 263 2.55 -27.01 -4.71
C GLY A 263 3.64 -26.58 -5.69
N SER A 264 4.80 -27.20 -5.53
CA SER A 264 5.94 -27.04 -6.42
C SER A 264 6.15 -28.32 -7.24
N ALA A 265 6.51 -28.15 -8.51
CA ALA A 265 6.95 -29.20 -9.42
C ALA A 265 8.49 -29.25 -9.57
N HIS A 266 9.24 -28.50 -8.75
CA HIS A 266 10.71 -28.54 -8.78
C HIS A 266 11.22 -29.87 -8.24
N ALA A 267 12.32 -30.36 -8.82
CA ALA A 267 12.96 -31.59 -8.37
C ALA A 267 13.65 -31.37 -7.02
N GLU A 268 13.77 -32.44 -6.23
CA GLU A 268 14.47 -32.39 -4.95
C GLU A 268 15.91 -31.88 -5.14
N GLY A 269 16.27 -30.82 -4.43
CA GLY A 269 17.61 -30.24 -4.48
C GLY A 269 17.95 -29.44 -5.75
N SER A 270 16.99 -29.12 -6.62
CA SER A 270 17.25 -28.44 -7.91
C SER A 270 17.58 -26.95 -7.81
N GLY A 271 18.02 -26.46 -6.65
CA GLY A 271 18.37 -25.06 -6.40
C GLY A 271 17.24 -24.22 -5.78
N PHE A 272 17.36 -22.89 -5.91
CA PHE A 272 16.41 -21.93 -5.36
C PHE A 272 15.43 -21.47 -6.44
N PRO A 273 14.18 -21.94 -6.44
CA PRO A 273 13.19 -21.45 -7.37
C PRO A 273 12.83 -20.00 -7.09
N GLU A 274 12.42 -19.28 -8.14
CA GLU A 274 11.93 -17.92 -7.98
C GLU A 274 10.68 -17.90 -7.10
N THR A 275 10.55 -16.85 -6.30
CA THR A 275 9.38 -16.64 -5.44
C THR A 275 8.79 -15.28 -5.72
N TRP A 276 7.47 -15.20 -5.80
CA TRP A 276 6.78 -13.92 -5.91
C TRP A 276 6.93 -13.17 -4.58
N ILE A 277 7.59 -12.01 -4.63
CA ILE A 277 7.67 -11.10 -3.50
C ILE A 277 6.31 -10.42 -3.39
N ASP A 278 5.48 -10.94 -2.49
CA ASP A 278 4.40 -10.15 -1.93
C ASP A 278 5.09 -8.99 -1.20
N GLN A 279 4.99 -7.75 -1.70
CA GLN A 279 5.42 -6.57 -0.96
C GLN A 279 4.21 -6.09 -0.14
N PRO A 280 3.92 -6.66 1.06
CA PRO A 280 2.79 -6.24 1.87
C PRO A 280 3.00 -4.85 2.47
N TYR A 281 4.18 -4.27 2.31
CA TYR A 281 4.57 -2.99 2.87
C TYR A 281 4.49 -1.93 1.80
N GLN A 282 3.46 -1.09 1.89
CA GLN A 282 3.51 0.20 1.23
C GLN A 282 4.25 1.16 2.16
N SER A 283 5.36 1.73 1.69
CA SER A 283 6.00 2.83 2.39
C SER A 283 5.13 4.05 2.17
N ASN A 284 4.48 4.52 3.23
CA ASN A 284 3.78 5.79 3.19
C ASN A 284 4.53 6.80 4.05
N HIS A 285 4.56 8.05 3.58
CA HIS A 285 5.33 9.11 4.19
C HIS A 285 4.38 10.04 4.94
N GLY A 286 4.70 10.34 6.19
CA GLY A 286 4.07 11.40 6.95
C GLY A 286 4.90 12.67 6.84
N LEU A 287 4.22 13.80 6.66
CA LEU A 287 4.83 15.11 6.70
C LEU A 287 4.98 15.58 8.16
N THR A 288 6.05 16.32 8.46
CA THR A 288 6.24 16.96 9.77
C THR A 288 5.76 18.41 9.69
N GLN A 289 4.81 18.80 10.54
CA GLN A 289 4.33 20.18 10.65
C GLN A 289 5.18 20.96 11.65
N ILE A 290 5.52 22.21 11.31
CA ILE A 290 6.20 23.14 12.22
C ILE A 290 5.19 24.21 12.65
N TRP A 291 4.82 24.21 13.93
CA TRP A 291 3.96 25.24 14.49
C TRP A 291 4.77 26.52 14.77
N LYS A 292 4.22 27.67 14.37
CA LYS A 292 4.80 28.99 14.66
C LYS A 292 3.70 29.91 15.18
N THR A 293 3.80 30.29 16.44
CA THR A 293 2.92 31.30 17.04
C THR A 293 3.74 32.56 17.28
N SER A 294 3.34 33.67 16.66
CA SER A 294 4.07 34.95 16.76
C SER A 294 3.64 35.71 18.02
N MET A 295 4.63 36.30 18.70
CA MET A 295 4.40 37.28 19.76
C MET A 295 5.19 38.55 19.42
N ALA A 296 4.49 39.67 19.35
CA ALA A 296 5.09 40.99 19.16
C ALA A 296 4.66 41.91 20.29
N MET A 297 5.61 42.70 20.81
CA MET A 297 5.35 43.64 21.90
C MET A 297 6.32 44.83 21.78
N THR A 298 5.83 46.04 22.08
CA THR A 298 6.65 47.25 22.08
C THR A 298 7.35 47.44 23.43
N ASN A 299 8.50 48.13 23.45
CA ASN A 299 9.22 48.41 24.68
C ASN A 299 8.38 49.23 25.69
N THR A 300 7.48 50.08 25.19
CA THR A 300 6.53 50.83 26.02
C THR A 300 5.56 49.90 26.75
N ALA A 301 4.95 48.95 26.03
CA ALA A 301 4.06 47.96 26.64
C ALA A 301 4.82 47.07 27.65
N ARG A 302 6.13 46.83 27.45
CA ARG A 302 6.92 46.00 28.37
C ARG A 302 7.19 46.69 29.70
N ALA A 303 7.18 48.02 29.72
CA ALA A 303 7.38 48.84 30.90
C ALA A 303 6.08 49.15 31.66
N THR A 304 4.91 48.88 31.07
CA THR A 304 3.62 49.12 31.74
C THR A 304 3.31 48.03 32.76
N VAL A 305 3.04 48.45 33.99
CA VAL A 305 2.55 47.60 35.08
C VAL A 305 1.02 47.72 35.11
N LEU A 306 0.30 46.60 34.99
CA LEU A 306 -1.15 46.60 35.08
C LEU A 306 -1.61 46.39 36.52
N LYS A 307 -2.86 46.77 36.79
CA LYS A 307 -3.50 46.66 38.11
C LYS A 307 -3.61 45.23 38.63
N PHE A 308 -3.67 44.24 37.73
CA PHE A 308 -3.91 42.84 38.07
C PHE A 308 -2.73 41.89 37.81
N GLU A 309 -1.73 42.31 37.02
CA GLU A 309 -0.51 41.54 36.79
C GLU A 309 0.68 42.49 36.65
N SER A 310 1.81 42.16 37.29
CA SER A 310 2.95 43.07 37.36
C SER A 310 3.75 43.18 36.06
N SER A 311 3.50 42.29 35.09
CA SER A 311 4.24 42.21 33.83
C SER A 311 3.34 41.78 32.68
N GLU A 312 3.10 42.70 31.75
CA GLU A 312 2.36 42.41 30.51
C GLU A 312 3.05 41.38 29.62
N TRP A 313 4.38 41.30 29.71
CA TRP A 313 5.14 40.28 29.00
C TRP A 313 4.77 38.87 29.47
N ALA A 314 4.69 38.67 30.79
CA ALA A 314 4.35 37.36 31.35
C ALA A 314 2.92 36.94 31.00
N ARG A 315 1.98 37.89 30.97
CA ARG A 315 0.59 37.67 30.59
C ARG A 315 0.46 37.19 29.15
N VAL A 316 0.94 38.00 28.22
CA VAL A 316 0.84 37.75 26.77
C VAL A 316 1.63 36.50 26.40
N TRP A 317 2.78 36.26 27.04
CA TRP A 317 3.54 35.03 26.85
C TRP A 317 2.75 33.79 27.29
N ARG A 318 2.05 33.85 28.42
CA ARG A 318 1.18 32.75 28.89
C ARG A 318 0.05 32.49 27.90
N GLU A 319 -0.64 33.52 27.44
CA GLU A 319 -1.72 33.42 26.44
C GLU A 319 -1.20 32.81 25.14
N LYS A 320 -0.05 33.28 24.63
CA LYS A 320 0.57 32.76 23.40
C LYS A 320 1.05 31.31 23.54
N LEU A 321 1.51 30.90 24.72
CA LEU A 321 1.81 29.49 24.99
C LEU A 321 0.57 28.60 25.00
N ILE A 322 -0.57 29.11 25.47
CA ILE A 322 -1.85 28.39 25.44
C ILE A 322 -2.34 28.26 24.00
N GLU A 323 -2.33 29.34 23.22
CA GLU A 323 -2.65 29.30 21.79
C GLU A 323 -1.78 28.28 21.04
N HIS A 324 -0.46 28.33 21.25
CA HIS A 324 0.46 27.40 20.60
C HIS A 324 0.17 25.93 20.91
N LYS A 325 -0.20 25.62 22.16
CA LYS A 325 -0.61 24.26 22.55
C LYS A 325 -1.93 23.85 21.92
N TRP A 326 -2.90 24.76 21.88
CA TRP A 326 -4.20 24.51 21.28
C TRP A 326 -4.10 24.23 19.77
N ASP A 327 -3.23 24.95 19.07
CA ASP A 327 -2.93 24.69 17.65
C ASP A 327 -2.29 23.31 17.44
N ILE A 328 -1.38 22.90 18.33
CA ILE A 328 -0.76 21.56 18.31
C ILE A 328 -1.81 20.47 18.55
N GLU A 329 -2.67 20.62 19.56
CA GLU A 329 -3.70 19.63 19.89
C GLU A 329 -4.73 19.47 18.77
N THR A 330 -5.23 20.59 18.24
CA THR A 330 -6.24 20.59 17.18
C THR A 330 -5.69 19.97 15.89
N SER A 331 -4.45 20.31 15.52
CA SER A 331 -3.80 19.74 14.33
C SER A 331 -3.48 18.25 14.47
N LEU A 332 -3.10 17.77 15.66
CA LEU A 332 -2.82 16.35 15.90
C LEU A 332 -4.09 15.49 15.98
N LEU A 333 -5.19 16.02 16.54
CA LEU A 333 -6.43 15.25 16.75
C LEU A 333 -7.38 15.28 15.55
N PHE A 334 -7.47 16.41 14.85
CA PHE A 334 -8.48 16.64 13.81
C PHE A 334 -7.87 17.07 12.47
N GLY A 335 -6.56 16.94 12.31
CA GLY A 335 -5.87 17.27 11.06
C GLY A 335 -6.27 16.36 9.90
N SER A 336 -6.32 16.94 8.69
CA SER A 336 -6.62 16.23 7.43
C SER A 336 -5.61 16.63 6.36
N GLN A 337 -5.29 15.75 5.42
CA GLN A 337 -4.33 16.02 4.35
C GLN A 337 -5.07 16.36 3.06
N TYR A 338 -4.62 17.37 2.33
CA TYR A 338 -5.15 17.81 1.06
C TYR A 338 -4.02 17.93 0.03
N THR A 339 -4.28 17.62 -1.23
CA THR A 339 -3.33 17.85 -2.33
C THR A 339 -4.07 18.64 -3.39
N ASP A 340 -3.52 19.80 -3.75
CA ASP A 340 -4.09 20.66 -4.79
C ASP A 340 -3.70 20.17 -6.20
N GLY A 341 -4.32 20.72 -7.24
CA GLY A 341 -4.10 20.39 -8.65
C GLY A 341 -2.64 20.56 -9.12
N ASP A 342 -1.87 21.42 -8.46
CA ASP A 342 -0.45 21.62 -8.71
C ASP A 342 0.47 20.64 -7.95
N SER A 343 -0.09 19.58 -7.36
CA SER A 343 0.61 18.58 -6.54
C SER A 343 1.26 19.13 -5.27
N ILE A 344 0.83 20.32 -4.83
CA ILE A 344 1.23 20.90 -3.55
C ILE A 344 0.41 20.23 -2.44
N GLN A 345 1.10 19.64 -1.47
CA GLN A 345 0.50 18.94 -0.35
C GLN A 345 0.31 19.88 0.83
N TYR A 346 -0.93 19.97 1.30
CA TYR A 346 -1.35 20.72 2.47
C TYR A 346 -1.78 19.75 3.58
N THR A 347 -1.52 20.10 4.83
CA THR A 347 -2.00 19.33 5.98
C THR A 347 -2.77 20.30 6.90
N GLN A 348 -4.08 20.15 7.02
CA GLN A 348 -4.84 20.75 8.12
C GLN A 348 -4.36 20.09 9.42
N GLY A 349 -4.09 20.72 10.58
CA GLY A 349 -4.72 21.87 11.22
C GLY A 349 -4.51 23.23 10.57
N ALA A 350 -5.51 23.61 9.79
CA ALA A 350 -5.44 24.68 8.79
C ALA A 350 -5.91 26.03 9.32
N VAL A 351 -4.99 26.99 9.32
CA VAL A 351 -4.96 28.05 8.30
C VAL A 351 -3.59 28.00 7.63
#